data_AF-A0A6V7IKG3-F1
#
_entry.id   AF-A0A6V7IKG3-F1
#
_cell.length_a   1.000
_cell.length_b   1.000
_cell.length_c   1.000
_cell.angle_alpha   90.00
_cell.angle_beta   90.00
_cell.angle_gamma   90.00
#
_symmetry.space_group_name_H-M   'P 1'
#
loop_
_entity.id
_entity.type
_entity.pdbx_description
1 polymer ?
#
loop_
_entity_poly.entity_id
_entity_poly.type
_entity_poly.pdbx_seq_one_letter_code
_entity_poly.pdbx_strand_id
1 'polypeptide(L)'
;FNECVCTPYNADFDGDEMNLHLPQTEEARAEALILMGNKSNLVTPRNGELLIAATQDFITGGYLLTQKDTFLNKAQACQLASCLLAGPDSSMDIDLPPPCILKPQKLWTGKQIFSLILRPNKACKILANLKTKGRAYTHDEELCINDSYVIIRNSELIAGAMDKSTLGSGSKQNIFYVLLRDWGEDAATVAMWRLSRMASYYLMNRGFSIGIGDVTP
;
A
#
# COMPACT_ATOMS: atom_id res chain seq x y z
N PHE A 1 -10.07 13.46 -6.46
CA PHE A 1 -9.64 12.11 -6.87
C PHE A 1 -8.67 11.58 -5.80
N ASN A 2 -8.31 10.29 -5.81
CA ASN A 2 -7.35 9.73 -4.84
C ASN A 2 -5.92 10.19 -5.17
N GLU A 3 -5.13 10.50 -4.15
CA GLU A 3 -3.77 11.04 -4.18
C GLU A 3 -2.77 10.10 -4.88
N CYS A 4 -3.04 8.79 -4.91
CA CYS A 4 -2.25 7.83 -5.70
C CYS A 4 -2.22 8.16 -7.20
N VAL A 5 -3.20 8.92 -7.71
CA VAL A 5 -3.33 9.30 -9.12
C VAL A 5 -2.78 10.71 -9.39
N CYS A 6 -2.24 11.42 -8.40
CA CYS A 6 -1.64 12.74 -8.62
C CYS A 6 -0.44 12.69 -9.58
N THR A 7 0.40 11.66 -9.48
CA THR A 7 1.65 11.56 -10.24
C THR A 7 1.42 11.60 -11.77
N PRO A 8 0.48 10.83 -12.36
CA PRO A 8 0.16 10.96 -13.78
C PRO A 8 -0.29 12.35 -14.23
N TYR A 9 -1.06 13.06 -13.40
CA TYR A 9 -1.57 14.40 -13.73
C TYR A 9 -0.57 15.51 -13.39
N ASN A 10 0.51 15.20 -12.68
CA ASN A 10 1.44 16.16 -12.11
C ASN A 10 0.71 17.26 -11.30
N ALA A 11 -0.30 16.85 -10.54
CA ALA A 11 -1.10 17.73 -9.69
C ALA A 11 -0.62 17.66 -8.23
N ASP A 12 -0.67 18.78 -7.49
CA ASP A 12 -0.18 18.87 -6.11
C ASP A 12 -1.14 19.55 -5.11
N PHE A 13 -2.35 19.92 -5.55
CA PHE A 13 -3.42 20.51 -4.75
C PHE A 13 -3.09 21.90 -4.15
N ASP A 14 -2.24 22.69 -4.79
CA ASP A 14 -1.92 24.06 -4.36
C ASP A 14 -2.83 25.16 -4.99
N GLY A 15 -3.79 24.75 -5.82
CA GLY A 15 -4.67 25.66 -6.58
C GLY A 15 -4.90 25.23 -8.03
N ASP A 16 -4.34 24.10 -8.46
CA ASP A 16 -4.52 23.52 -9.80
C ASP A 16 -5.98 23.41 -10.26
N GLU A 17 -6.19 23.70 -11.55
CA GLU A 17 -7.47 23.49 -12.25
C GLU A 17 -7.37 22.26 -13.16
N MET A 18 -8.44 21.46 -13.21
CA MET A 18 -8.53 20.29 -14.09
C MET A 18 -9.82 20.33 -14.91
N ASN A 19 -9.71 19.97 -16.20
CA ASN A 19 -10.86 19.91 -17.11
C ASN A 19 -11.61 18.58 -16.97
N LEU A 20 -12.95 18.62 -17.10
CA LEU A 20 -13.81 17.44 -17.11
C LEU A 20 -14.63 17.40 -18.40
N HIS A 21 -14.56 16.28 -19.12
CA HIS A 21 -15.31 16.05 -20.35
C HIS A 21 -16.26 14.86 -20.16
N LEU A 22 -17.51 14.99 -20.62
CA LEU A 22 -18.52 13.94 -20.52
C LEU A 22 -18.84 13.36 -21.91
N PRO A 23 -18.38 12.13 -22.24
CA PRO A 23 -18.74 11.45 -23.48
C PRO A 23 -20.25 11.27 -23.59
N GLN A 24 -20.83 11.65 -24.73
CA GLN A 24 -22.29 11.63 -24.96
C GLN A 24 -22.76 10.41 -25.77
N THR A 25 -21.85 9.67 -26.41
CA THR A 25 -22.18 8.45 -27.16
C THR A 25 -21.73 7.21 -26.40
N GLU A 26 -22.47 6.12 -26.58
CA GLU A 26 -22.16 4.83 -25.95
C GLU A 26 -20.81 4.27 -26.43
N GLU A 27 -20.48 4.47 -27.70
CA GLU A 27 -19.19 4.07 -28.28
C GLU A 27 -18.02 4.82 -27.61
N ALA A 28 -18.11 6.15 -27.51
CA ALA A 28 -17.07 6.96 -26.85
C ALA A 28 -16.97 6.65 -25.35
N ARG A 29 -18.10 6.34 -24.69
CA ARG A 29 -18.10 5.92 -23.28
C ARG A 29 -17.37 4.60 -23.09
N ALA A 30 -17.63 3.61 -23.96
CA ALA A 30 -16.96 2.32 -23.89
C ALA A 30 -15.45 2.45 -24.15
N GLU A 31 -15.05 3.21 -25.17
CA GLU A 31 -13.64 3.45 -25.49
C GLU A 31 -12.90 4.13 -24.33
N ALA A 32 -13.47 5.21 -23.79
CA ALA A 32 -12.88 5.92 -22.65
C ALA A 32 -12.78 5.03 -21.40
N LEU A 33 -13.79 4.20 -21.14
CA LEU A 33 -13.79 3.33 -19.97
C LEU A 33 -12.75 2.21 -20.08
N ILE A 34 -12.63 1.57 -21.25
CA ILE A 34 -11.79 0.38 -21.46
C ILE A 34 -10.34 0.77 -21.76
N LEU A 35 -10.10 1.77 -22.61
CA LEU A 35 -8.74 2.14 -23.04
C LEU A 35 -8.12 3.24 -22.18
N MET A 36 -8.93 4.21 -21.74
CA MET A 36 -8.43 5.39 -21.00
C MET A 36 -8.66 5.29 -19.49
N GLY A 37 -9.21 4.18 -19.00
CA GLY A 37 -9.44 3.95 -17.57
C GLY A 37 -8.12 3.89 -16.78
N ASN A 38 -8.11 4.47 -15.58
CA ASN A 38 -6.92 4.47 -14.71
C ASN A 38 -6.45 3.05 -14.36
N LYS A 39 -7.37 2.09 -14.20
CA LYS A 39 -7.04 0.69 -13.89
C LYS A 39 -6.19 0.04 -14.99
N SER A 40 -6.42 0.42 -16.24
CA SER A 40 -5.71 -0.09 -17.41
C SER A 40 -4.46 0.73 -17.76
N ASN A 41 -4.28 1.88 -17.10
CA ASN A 41 -3.16 2.81 -17.31
C ASN A 41 -2.32 3.02 -16.03
N LEU A 42 -2.13 1.96 -15.22
CA LEU A 42 -1.31 2.02 -14.00
C LEU A 42 0.20 2.19 -14.29
N VAL A 43 0.64 1.70 -15.45
CA VAL A 43 2.05 1.72 -15.88
C VAL A 43 2.27 2.75 -16.99
N THR A 44 3.45 3.36 -17.01
CA THR A 44 3.81 4.28 -18.09
C THR A 44 4.29 3.52 -19.34
N PRO A 45 3.90 3.95 -20.56
CA PRO A 45 4.33 3.31 -21.80
C PRO A 45 5.84 3.48 -22.07
N ARG A 46 6.51 4.44 -21.42
CA ARG A 46 7.93 4.76 -21.67
C ARG A 46 8.87 3.63 -21.24
N ASN A 47 8.67 3.08 -20.05
CA ASN A 47 9.58 2.10 -19.45
C ASN A 47 8.84 0.93 -18.76
N GLY A 48 7.50 0.97 -18.72
CA GLY A 48 6.67 -0.05 -18.08
C GLY A 48 6.75 -0.04 -16.55
N GLU A 49 7.15 1.08 -15.94
CA GLU A 49 7.11 1.23 -14.47
C GLU A 49 5.74 1.72 -14.01
N LEU A 50 5.39 1.43 -12.75
CA LEU A 50 4.19 1.97 -12.14
C LEU A 50 4.28 3.48 -12.00
N LEU A 51 3.25 4.16 -12.51
CA LEU A 51 3.06 5.59 -12.37
C LEU A 51 2.03 5.91 -11.28
N ILE A 52 0.93 5.15 -11.22
CA ILE A 52 -0.07 5.20 -10.14
C ILE A 52 0.38 4.25 -9.04
N ALA A 53 0.76 4.81 -7.89
CA ALA A 53 1.28 4.08 -6.74
C ALA A 53 1.08 4.90 -5.45
N ALA A 54 1.49 4.36 -4.31
CA ALA A 54 1.43 5.09 -3.04
C ALA A 54 2.29 6.36 -3.09
N THR A 55 1.77 7.45 -2.50
CA THR A 55 2.45 8.74 -2.40
C THR A 55 2.73 9.12 -0.94
N GLN A 56 3.63 10.09 -0.73
CA GLN A 56 3.99 10.76 0.53
C GLN A 56 3.49 10.07 1.82
N ASP A 57 2.36 10.50 2.37
CA ASP A 57 1.82 10.03 3.65
C ASP A 57 1.42 8.56 3.65
N PHE A 58 1.01 7.99 2.51
CA PHE A 58 0.72 6.56 2.42
C PHE A 58 2.00 5.73 2.54
N ILE A 59 3.11 6.23 1.99
CA ILE A 59 4.43 5.60 2.15
C ILE A 59 4.88 5.75 3.61
N THR A 60 4.77 6.95 4.19
CA THR A 60 5.14 7.21 5.59
C THR A 60 4.35 6.33 6.54
N GLY A 61 3.02 6.30 6.42
CA GLY A 61 2.14 5.46 7.23
C GLY A 61 2.42 3.97 7.04
N GLY A 62 2.65 3.52 5.80
CA GLY A 62 3.03 2.14 5.50
C GLY A 62 4.39 1.75 6.12
N TYR A 63 5.38 2.62 6.01
CA TYR A 63 6.71 2.44 6.59
C TYR A 63 6.62 2.35 8.11
N LEU A 64 6.02 3.36 8.74
CA LEU A 64 5.83 3.47 10.19
C LEU A 64 4.98 2.32 10.77
N LEU A 65 4.02 1.77 10.02
CA LEU A 65 3.25 0.60 10.44
C LEU A 65 4.10 -0.67 10.37
N THR A 66 4.99 -0.78 9.38
CA THR A 66 5.75 -2.01 9.14
C THR A 66 7.10 -2.07 9.83
N GLN A 67 7.45 -1.09 10.67
CA GLN A 67 8.65 -1.13 11.51
C GLN A 67 8.63 -2.29 12.52
N LYS A 68 9.81 -2.80 12.91
CA LYS A 68 9.96 -3.96 13.83
C LYS A 68 9.42 -3.71 15.24
N ASP A 69 9.42 -2.46 15.68
CA ASP A 69 9.00 -2.02 17.01
C ASP A 69 7.48 -1.78 17.13
N THR A 70 6.75 -1.89 16.02
CA THR A 70 5.30 -1.67 16.01
C THR A 70 4.55 -2.92 16.46
N PHE A 71 4.09 -2.88 17.71
CA PHE A 71 3.22 -3.88 18.32
C PHE A 71 1.85 -3.31 18.63
N LEU A 72 0.81 -4.04 18.22
CA LEU A 72 -0.58 -3.64 18.31
C LEU A 72 -1.34 -4.61 19.21
N ASN A 73 -2.16 -4.07 20.11
CA ASN A 73 -3.09 -4.90 20.87
C ASN A 73 -4.26 -5.35 19.98
N LYS A 74 -5.09 -6.28 20.48
CA LYS A 74 -6.23 -6.81 19.72
C LYS A 74 -7.19 -5.71 19.24
N ALA A 75 -7.48 -4.72 20.08
CA ALA A 75 -8.42 -3.64 19.74
C ALA A 75 -7.87 -2.76 18.61
N GLN A 76 -6.60 -2.35 18.69
CA GLN A 76 -5.92 -1.57 17.65
C GLN A 76 -5.80 -2.35 16.34
N ALA A 77 -5.45 -3.65 16.41
CA ALA A 77 -5.38 -4.53 15.26
C ALA A 77 -6.74 -4.66 14.57
N CYS A 78 -7.81 -4.92 15.32
CA CYS A 78 -9.17 -4.97 14.77
C CYS A 78 -9.61 -3.63 14.18
N GLN A 79 -9.26 -2.52 14.83
CA GLN A 79 -9.60 -1.19 14.35
C GLN A 79 -8.91 -0.90 13.00
N LEU A 80 -7.61 -1.18 12.87
CA LEU A 80 -6.89 -1.03 11.61
C LEU A 80 -7.42 -1.97 10.53
N ALA A 81 -7.75 -3.22 10.87
CA ALA A 81 -8.36 -4.15 9.94
C ALA A 81 -9.73 -3.65 9.46
N SER A 82 -10.54 -3.04 10.34
CA SER A 82 -11.84 -2.48 9.97
C SER A 82 -11.74 -1.35 8.93
N CYS A 83 -10.60 -0.65 8.87
CA CYS A 83 -10.32 0.35 7.82
C CYS A 83 -10.28 -0.26 6.41
N LEU A 84 -10.26 -1.58 6.25
CA LEU A 84 -10.40 -2.24 4.96
C LEU A 84 -11.86 -2.34 4.50
N LEU A 85 -12.81 -2.37 5.43
CA LEU A 85 -14.25 -2.57 5.17
C LEU A 85 -14.90 -1.27 4.68
N ALA A 86 -14.84 -0.97 3.38
CA ALA A 86 -15.73 0.02 2.75
C ALA A 86 -15.87 -0.19 1.26
N GLY A 87 -16.91 0.45 0.70
CA GLY A 87 -17.27 0.32 -0.71
C GLY A 87 -17.54 -1.14 -1.04
N PRO A 88 -16.87 -1.72 -2.05
CA PRO A 88 -17.08 -3.11 -2.44
C PRO A 88 -16.68 -4.11 -1.34
N ASP A 89 -15.76 -3.73 -0.45
CA ASP A 89 -15.26 -4.58 0.63
C ASP A 89 -16.09 -4.46 1.93
N SER A 90 -17.21 -3.74 1.92
CA SER A 90 -18.01 -3.46 3.12
C SER A 90 -18.62 -4.71 3.77
N SER A 91 -19.00 -5.71 2.99
CA SER A 91 -19.57 -6.98 3.45
C SER A 91 -18.54 -8.11 3.56
N MET A 92 -17.25 -7.79 3.45
CA MET A 92 -16.19 -8.79 3.46
C MET A 92 -15.88 -9.23 4.89
N ASP A 93 -15.77 -10.54 5.12
CA ASP A 93 -15.21 -11.06 6.36
C ASP A 93 -13.68 -10.95 6.33
N ILE A 94 -13.09 -10.49 7.44
CA ILE A 94 -11.63 -10.38 7.61
C ILE A 94 -11.14 -11.46 8.58
N ASP A 95 -10.21 -12.28 8.13
CA ASP A 95 -9.56 -13.30 8.94
C ASP A 95 -8.35 -12.68 9.66
N LEU A 96 -8.54 -12.24 10.91
CA LEU A 96 -7.42 -11.72 11.70
C LEU A 96 -6.39 -12.85 11.98
N PRO A 97 -5.10 -12.65 11.68
CA PRO A 97 -4.08 -13.66 11.90
C PRO A 97 -3.88 -13.95 13.39
N PRO A 98 -3.27 -15.08 13.77
CA PRO A 98 -2.85 -15.31 15.15
C PRO A 98 -1.83 -14.24 15.60
N PRO A 99 -1.85 -13.84 16.88
CA PRO A 99 -0.89 -12.87 17.40
C PRO A 99 0.54 -13.43 17.33
N CYS A 100 1.50 -12.56 17.03
CA CYS A 100 2.92 -12.91 17.02
C CYS A 100 3.44 -13.25 18.43
N ILE A 101 2.98 -12.51 19.44
CA ILE A 101 3.33 -12.74 20.85
C ILE A 101 2.07 -13.19 21.58
N LEU A 102 2.15 -14.32 22.31
CA LEU A 102 1.03 -14.87 23.08
C LEU A 102 1.08 -14.51 24.58
N LYS A 103 2.29 -14.45 25.14
CA LYS A 103 2.57 -14.09 26.54
C LYS A 103 3.71 -13.06 26.55
N PRO A 104 3.71 -12.05 27.43
CA PRO A 104 2.76 -11.83 28.54
C PRO A 104 1.38 -11.32 28.08
N GLN A 105 1.29 -10.69 26.91
CA GLN A 105 0.05 -10.20 26.30
C GLN A 105 -0.02 -10.58 24.83
N LYS A 106 -1.24 -10.74 24.30
CA LYS A 106 -1.47 -10.97 22.87
C LYS A 106 -1.17 -9.71 22.07
N LEU A 107 -0.11 -9.75 21.27
CA LEU A 107 0.33 -8.64 20.42
C LEU A 107 0.49 -9.09 18.97
N TRP A 108 0.09 -8.20 18.06
CA TRP A 108 0.26 -8.34 16.62
C TRP A 108 1.36 -7.39 16.15
N THR A 109 2.18 -7.81 15.20
CA THR A 109 3.10 -6.89 14.55
C THR A 109 2.38 -6.08 13.48
N GLY A 110 2.84 -4.88 13.20
CA GLY A 110 2.24 -4.10 12.11
C GLY A 110 2.42 -4.74 10.72
N LYS A 111 3.46 -5.58 10.53
CA LYS A 111 3.62 -6.41 9.31
C LYS A 111 2.48 -7.42 9.11
N GLN A 112 1.98 -8.03 10.19
CA GLN A 112 0.82 -8.92 10.13
C GLN A 112 -0.44 -8.17 9.68
N ILE A 113 -0.64 -6.95 10.19
CA ILE A 113 -1.78 -6.11 9.82
C ILE A 113 -1.65 -5.60 8.38
N PHE A 114 -0.45 -5.22 7.96
CA PHE A 114 -0.18 -4.84 6.57
C PHE A 114 -0.50 -5.98 5.60
N SER A 115 -0.22 -7.23 5.96
CA SER A 115 -0.50 -8.40 5.10
C SER A 115 -1.99 -8.57 4.76
N LEU A 116 -2.89 -8.08 5.62
CA LEU A 116 -4.34 -8.09 5.36
C LEU A 116 -4.74 -7.22 4.15
N ILE A 117 -3.92 -6.22 3.78
CA ILE A 117 -4.13 -5.42 2.56
C ILE A 117 -4.09 -6.32 1.32
N LEU A 118 -3.09 -7.21 1.27
CA LEU A 118 -2.84 -8.13 0.16
C LEU A 118 -3.84 -9.29 0.18
N ARG A 119 -4.08 -9.86 1.35
CA ARG A 119 -4.99 -11.00 1.54
C ARG A 119 -5.79 -10.86 2.84
N PRO A 120 -7.02 -10.31 2.78
CA PRO A 120 -7.83 -10.05 3.97
C PRO A 120 -8.50 -11.30 4.54
N ASN A 121 -8.72 -12.33 3.72
CA ASN A 121 -9.35 -13.58 4.13
C ASN A 121 -8.84 -14.77 3.33
N LYS A 122 -9.17 -15.98 3.79
CA LYS A 122 -8.80 -17.24 3.13
C LYS A 122 -9.47 -17.43 1.77
N ALA A 123 -10.65 -16.83 1.56
CA ALA A 123 -11.36 -16.88 0.28
C ALA A 123 -10.62 -16.12 -0.83
N CYS A 124 -9.86 -15.08 -0.47
CA CYS A 124 -8.97 -14.37 -1.38
C CYS A 124 -7.84 -15.30 -1.84
N LYS A 125 -7.76 -15.50 -3.16
CA LYS A 125 -6.81 -16.41 -3.82
C LYS A 125 -5.45 -15.77 -4.10
N ILE A 126 -5.30 -14.47 -3.82
CA ILE A 126 -4.06 -13.73 -4.10
C ILE A 126 -2.94 -14.24 -3.19
N LEU A 127 -1.92 -14.81 -3.81
CA LEU A 127 -0.70 -15.32 -3.17
C LEU A 127 0.52 -14.63 -3.79
N ALA A 128 0.72 -13.36 -3.44
CA ALA A 128 1.81 -12.56 -3.97
C ALA A 128 3.15 -12.96 -3.33
N ASN A 129 4.22 -12.96 -4.14
CA ASN A 129 5.58 -13.23 -3.68
C ASN A 129 6.51 -12.14 -4.20
N LEU A 130 7.31 -11.55 -3.31
CA LEU A 130 8.28 -10.51 -3.63
C LEU A 130 9.50 -10.65 -2.73
N LYS A 131 10.69 -10.53 -3.33
CA LYS A 131 11.95 -10.35 -2.60
C LYS A 131 12.69 -9.18 -3.23
N THR A 132 13.02 -8.17 -2.44
CA THR A 132 13.69 -6.98 -2.95
C THR A 132 14.44 -6.23 -1.85
N LYS A 133 15.41 -5.42 -2.27
CA LYS A 133 16.17 -4.52 -1.41
C LYS A 133 15.40 -3.22 -1.30
N GLY A 134 15.16 -2.78 -0.06
CA GLY A 134 14.69 -1.43 0.22
C GLY A 134 15.81 -0.40 0.10
N ARG A 135 15.47 0.87 0.28
CA ARG A 135 16.38 2.02 0.11
C ARG A 135 17.53 2.06 1.09
N ALA A 136 17.28 1.68 2.34
CA ALA A 136 18.27 1.70 3.43
C ALA A 136 18.99 0.36 3.60
N TYR A 137 18.95 -0.50 2.57
CA TYR A 137 19.56 -1.82 2.61
C TYR A 137 21.09 -1.73 2.70
N THR A 138 21.67 -2.54 3.58
CA THR A 138 23.11 -2.61 3.78
C THR A 138 23.68 -3.93 3.27
N HIS A 139 23.61 -4.99 4.07
CA HIS A 139 24.10 -6.34 3.79
C HIS A 139 23.23 -7.38 4.52
N ASP A 140 23.55 -8.67 4.32
CA ASP A 140 22.94 -9.83 4.99
C ASP A 140 21.45 -10.08 4.74
N GLU A 141 20.94 -9.70 3.56
CA GLU A 141 19.57 -10.02 3.11
C GLU A 141 18.52 -9.74 4.21
N GLU A 142 17.74 -10.75 4.64
CA GLU A 142 16.75 -10.60 5.72
C GLU A 142 17.30 -10.16 7.09
N LEU A 143 18.58 -10.40 7.36
CA LEU A 143 19.23 -10.04 8.64
C LEU A 143 19.81 -8.63 8.61
N CYS A 144 19.55 -7.85 7.56
CA CYS A 144 19.93 -6.45 7.48
C CYS A 144 19.52 -5.67 8.74
N ILE A 145 20.49 -4.95 9.32
CA ILE A 145 20.33 -4.20 10.57
C ILE A 145 19.19 -3.18 10.52
N ASN A 146 18.96 -2.58 9.34
CA ASN A 146 17.94 -1.56 9.12
C ASN A 146 16.55 -2.15 8.80
N ASP A 147 16.39 -3.47 8.81
CA ASP A 147 15.15 -4.15 8.35
C ASP A 147 14.71 -3.66 6.97
N SER A 148 15.66 -3.57 6.03
CA SER A 148 15.43 -2.98 4.71
C SER A 148 15.55 -4.01 3.59
N TYR A 149 15.36 -5.29 3.86
CA TYR A 149 15.21 -6.34 2.85
C TYR A 149 13.79 -6.91 2.93
N VAL A 150 12.99 -6.62 1.91
CA VAL A 150 11.56 -6.91 1.92
C VAL A 150 11.31 -8.31 1.37
N ILE A 151 10.65 -9.13 2.17
CA ILE A 151 10.24 -10.49 1.81
C ILE A 151 8.73 -10.61 2.04
N ILE A 152 7.99 -10.74 0.94
CA ILE A 152 6.58 -11.12 0.95
C ILE A 152 6.51 -12.55 0.39
N ARG A 153 5.90 -13.46 1.14
CA ARG A 153 5.61 -14.82 0.66
C ARG A 153 4.14 -15.14 0.87
N ASN A 154 3.47 -15.65 -0.15
CA ASN A 154 2.05 -16.02 -0.09
C ASN A 154 1.15 -14.91 0.49
N SER A 155 1.42 -13.65 0.11
CA SER A 155 0.76 -12.44 0.60
C SER A 155 0.98 -12.11 2.08
N GLU A 156 1.99 -12.70 2.72
CA GLU A 156 2.42 -12.37 4.08
C GLU A 156 3.77 -11.64 4.06
N LEU A 157 3.84 -10.49 4.74
CA LEU A 157 5.07 -9.71 4.90
C LEU A 157 5.90 -10.29 6.06
N ILE A 158 6.97 -11.01 5.70
CA ILE A 158 7.82 -11.73 6.65
C ILE A 158 8.91 -10.81 7.22
N ALA A 159 9.58 -10.06 6.34
CA ALA A 159 10.71 -9.20 6.71
C ALA A 159 10.70 -7.91 5.88
N GLY A 160 11.33 -6.86 6.41
CA GLY A 160 11.48 -5.58 5.75
C GLY A 160 10.36 -4.58 6.06
N ALA A 161 10.74 -3.32 6.27
CA ALA A 161 9.80 -2.20 6.29
C ALA A 161 9.45 -1.76 4.86
N MET A 162 8.18 -1.41 4.64
CA MET A 162 7.67 -0.99 3.35
C MET A 162 8.04 0.46 3.07
N ASP A 163 8.73 0.71 1.97
CA ASP A 163 9.32 1.99 1.62
C ASP A 163 8.91 2.44 0.21
N LYS A 164 9.47 3.57 -0.27
CA LYS A 164 9.15 4.08 -1.60
C LYS A 164 9.57 3.12 -2.73
N SER A 165 10.60 2.28 -2.57
CA SER A 165 10.95 1.29 -3.61
C SER A 165 9.91 0.18 -3.74
N THR A 166 9.24 -0.16 -2.65
CA THR A 166 8.31 -1.30 -2.59
C THR A 166 6.85 -0.91 -2.71
N LEU A 167 6.47 0.32 -2.32
CA LEU A 167 5.10 0.85 -2.43
C LEU A 167 4.94 1.98 -3.44
N GLY A 168 6.01 2.73 -3.74
CA GLY A 168 5.94 3.96 -4.53
C GLY A 168 6.19 3.78 -6.03
N SER A 169 6.07 4.88 -6.77
CA SER A 169 6.30 4.92 -8.22
C SER A 169 7.79 4.81 -8.59
N GLY A 170 8.05 4.36 -9.82
CA GLY A 170 9.40 4.35 -10.41
C GLY A 170 10.24 3.09 -10.15
N SER A 171 9.62 1.98 -9.74
CA SER A 171 10.30 0.68 -9.64
C SER A 171 9.38 -0.46 -10.07
N LYS A 172 9.94 -1.43 -10.81
CA LYS A 172 9.27 -2.70 -11.14
C LYS A 172 9.26 -3.67 -9.96
N GLN A 173 10.13 -3.46 -8.98
CA GLN A 173 10.20 -4.29 -7.76
C GLN A 173 9.23 -3.76 -6.68
N ASN A 174 8.00 -3.49 -7.08
CA ASN A 174 6.91 -2.97 -6.25
C ASN A 174 5.83 -4.05 -6.08
N ILE A 175 5.24 -4.15 -4.88
CA ILE A 175 4.17 -5.13 -4.61
C ILE A 175 2.95 -4.94 -5.51
N PHE A 176 2.55 -3.70 -5.80
CA PHE A 176 1.45 -3.39 -6.71
C PHE A 176 1.77 -3.82 -8.15
N TYR A 177 3.04 -3.78 -8.55
CA TYR A 177 3.44 -4.23 -9.89
C TYR A 177 3.37 -5.75 -9.99
N VAL A 178 3.77 -6.46 -8.94
CA VAL A 178 3.61 -7.92 -8.82
C VAL A 178 2.12 -8.30 -8.87
N LEU A 179 1.27 -7.60 -8.13
CA LEU A 179 -0.18 -7.81 -8.16
C LEU A 179 -0.76 -7.57 -9.55
N LEU A 180 -0.38 -6.46 -10.19
CA LEU A 180 -0.83 -6.13 -11.54
C LEU A 180 -0.48 -7.23 -12.55
N ARG A 181 0.79 -7.68 -12.55
CA ARG A 181 1.28 -8.65 -13.51
C ARG A 181 0.73 -10.06 -13.29
N ASP A 182 0.64 -10.49 -12.03
CA ASP A 182 0.34 -11.88 -11.69
C ASP A 182 -1.15 -12.12 -11.39
N TRP A 183 -1.89 -11.09 -10.96
CA TRP A 183 -3.28 -11.19 -10.50
C TRP A 183 -4.24 -10.19 -11.16
N GLY A 184 -3.74 -9.26 -11.97
CA GLY A 184 -4.53 -8.31 -12.75
C GLY A 184 -4.74 -6.93 -12.11
N GLU A 185 -5.33 -6.03 -12.90
CA GLU A 185 -5.52 -4.61 -12.59
C GLU A 185 -6.41 -4.37 -11.36
N ASP A 186 -7.47 -5.17 -11.21
CA ASP A 186 -8.39 -5.04 -10.08
C ASP A 186 -7.71 -5.39 -8.76
N ALA A 187 -6.84 -6.41 -8.73
CA ALA A 187 -6.09 -6.79 -7.54
C ALA A 187 -5.14 -5.67 -7.08
N ALA A 188 -4.42 -5.06 -8.02
CA ALA A 188 -3.50 -3.95 -7.72
C ALA A 188 -4.25 -2.70 -7.23
N THR A 189 -5.34 -2.32 -7.89
CA THR A 189 -6.12 -1.13 -7.54
C THR A 189 -6.83 -1.26 -6.20
N VAL A 190 -7.40 -2.43 -5.90
CA VAL A 190 -8.00 -2.73 -4.59
C VAL A 190 -6.94 -2.70 -3.49
N ALA A 191 -5.75 -3.27 -3.71
CA ALA A 191 -4.68 -3.22 -2.72
C ALA A 191 -4.20 -1.78 -2.45
N MET A 192 -4.07 -0.94 -3.48
CA MET A 192 -3.74 0.48 -3.31
C MET A 192 -4.82 1.25 -2.53
N TRP A 193 -6.09 0.99 -2.83
CA TRP A 193 -7.22 1.58 -2.10
C TRP A 193 -7.24 1.19 -0.62
N ARG A 194 -6.97 -0.08 -0.32
CA ARG A 194 -6.85 -0.59 1.04
C ARG A 194 -5.68 0.05 1.80
N LEU A 195 -4.53 0.18 1.14
CA LEU A 195 -3.37 0.87 1.70
C LEU A 195 -3.70 2.32 2.06
N SER A 196 -4.29 3.09 1.14
CA SER A 196 -4.54 4.52 1.38
C SER A 196 -5.41 4.74 2.62
N ARG A 197 -6.42 3.89 2.84
CA ARG A 197 -7.30 3.97 4.02
C ARG A 197 -6.58 3.57 5.32
N MET A 198 -5.88 2.44 5.31
CA MET A 198 -5.18 1.94 6.50
C MET A 198 -4.04 2.87 6.91
N ALA A 199 -3.22 3.31 5.96
CA ALA A 199 -2.08 4.19 6.21
C ALA A 199 -2.53 5.56 6.74
N SER A 200 -3.57 6.15 6.15
CA SER A 200 -4.13 7.43 6.63
C SER A 200 -4.64 7.30 8.06
N TYR A 201 -5.46 6.28 8.35
CA TYR A 201 -5.98 6.08 9.70
C TYR A 201 -4.87 5.85 10.72
N TYR A 202 -3.87 5.04 10.39
CA TYR A 202 -2.74 4.78 11.28
C TYR A 202 -1.94 6.05 11.58
N LEU A 203 -1.60 6.83 10.55
CA LEU A 203 -0.81 8.04 10.70
C LEU A 203 -1.55 9.11 11.52
N MET A 204 -2.85 9.29 11.27
CA MET A 204 -3.71 10.23 12.02
C MET A 204 -3.76 9.93 13.53
N ASN A 205 -3.76 8.65 13.92
CA ASN A 205 -3.88 8.25 15.33
C ASN A 205 -2.52 8.05 16.03
N ARG A 206 -1.45 7.78 15.28
CA ARG A 206 -0.08 7.71 15.83
C ARG A 206 0.46 9.11 16.15
N GLY A 207 0.20 10.05 15.26
CA GLY A 207 0.85 11.36 15.25
C GLY A 207 2.22 11.30 14.57
N PHE A 208 2.47 12.28 13.69
CA PHE A 208 3.75 12.48 13.02
C PHE A 208 3.94 13.98 12.82
N SER A 209 5.08 14.51 13.26
CA SER A 209 5.38 15.94 13.19
C SER A 209 6.89 16.11 13.02
N ILE A 210 7.27 17.26 12.48
CA ILE A 210 8.64 17.76 12.47
C ILE A 210 8.67 19.06 13.27
N GLY A 211 9.70 19.24 14.09
CA GLY A 211 9.91 20.43 14.90
C GLY A 211 11.28 21.05 14.68
N ILE A 212 11.50 22.23 15.29
CA ILE A 212 12.81 22.89 15.23
C ILE A 212 13.93 22.02 15.83
N GLY A 213 13.61 21.15 16.80
CA GLY A 213 14.56 20.23 17.42
C GLY A 213 15.12 19.18 16.46
N ASP A 214 14.38 18.79 15.41
CA ASP A 214 14.84 17.80 14.43
C ASP A 214 15.85 18.37 13.43
N VAL A 215 15.91 19.70 13.31
CA VAL A 215 16.81 20.43 12.39
C VAL A 215 17.90 21.22 13.13
N THR A 216 17.86 21.23 14.46
CA THR A 216 18.91 21.86 15.27
C THR A 216 20.14 20.94 15.27
N PRO A 217 21.34 21.45 14.90
CA PRO A 217 22.55 20.64 14.75
C PRO A 217 23.10 20.10 16.07
#